data_AF-A0A9C7Z665-F1
#
_entry.id   AF-A0A9C7Z665-F1
#
_cell.length_a   1.000
_cell.length_b   1.000
_cell.length_c   1.000
_cell.angle_alpha   90.00
_cell.angle_beta   90.00
_cell.angle_gamma   90.00
#
_symmetry.space_group_name_H-M   'P 1'
#
loop_
_entity.id
_entity.type
_entity.pdbx_description
1 polymer ?
#
loop_
_entity_poly.entity_id
_entity_poly.type
_entity_poly.pdbx_seq_one_letter_code
_entity_poly.pdbx_strand_id
1 'polypeptide(L)'
;MSRKLALFLIILSFALIVFLALLFAFPLRHVFINGIVTPLIESFLVLRWYLHRISQPVLWGVLVMAGAIVMLRILLRTFPLPRFKEKERYIIVRSHRQSNLRRMITTIERAHRHPFARRKMASELVSLSVRLIAQRERLSLKEARDTFESFTWCDNDAIRAYFNFRRQYYGVGRGKAFDRRLHEIVAFLERYHQGV
;
A
#
# COMPACT_ATOMS: atom_id res chain seq x y z
N MET A 1 12.84 2.99 33.85
CA MET A 1 12.60 4.37 33.38
C MET A 1 13.82 5.22 33.76
N SER A 2 14.49 5.88 32.81
CA SER A 2 15.76 6.59 33.07
C SER A 2 15.54 7.79 34.00
N ARG A 3 16.40 7.98 35.02
CA ARG A 3 16.34 9.14 35.95
C ARG A 3 16.28 10.49 35.21
N LYS A 4 16.87 10.57 34.01
CA LYS A 4 16.83 11.75 33.13
C LYS A 4 15.43 12.04 32.57
N LEU A 5 14.66 11.00 32.24
CA LEU A 5 13.29 11.13 31.77
C LEU A 5 12.35 11.63 32.88
N ALA A 6 12.54 11.14 34.11
CA ALA A 6 11.76 11.59 35.25
C ALA A 6 12.01 13.07 35.57
N LEU A 7 13.29 13.49 35.60
CA LEU A 7 13.65 14.90 35.79
C LEU A 7 13.11 15.80 34.68
N PHE A 8 13.21 15.36 33.42
CA PHE A 8 12.65 16.11 32.30
C PHE A 8 11.13 16.30 32.42
N LEU A 9 10.40 15.25 32.78
CA LEU A 9 8.95 15.33 32.98
C LEU A 9 8.56 16.26 34.14
N ILE A 10 9.34 16.27 35.23
CA ILE A 10 9.12 17.18 36.37
C ILE A 10 9.38 18.64 35.96
N ILE A 11 10.47 18.91 35.25
CA ILE A 11 10.78 20.26 34.77
C ILE A 11 9.71 20.73 33.77
N LEU A 12 9.28 19.84 32.87
CA LEU A 12 8.23 20.14 31.90
C LEU A 12 6.90 20.42 32.59
N SER A 13 6.51 19.62 33.59
CA SER A 13 5.25 19.83 34.32
C SER A 13 5.30 21.12 35.13
N PHE A 14 6.42 21.42 35.79
CA PHE A 14 6.60 22.66 36.54
C PHE A 14 6.55 23.89 35.62
N ALA A 15 7.25 23.84 34.48
CA ALA A 15 7.20 24.89 33.47
C ALA A 15 5.79 25.10 32.92
N LEU A 16 5.04 24.02 32.67
CA LEU A 16 3.65 24.08 32.23
C LEU A 16 2.75 24.74 33.29
N ILE A 17 2.91 24.41 34.57
CA ILE A 17 2.13 24.98 35.67
C ILE A 17 2.42 26.47 35.82
N VAL A 18 3.71 26.86 35.80
CA VAL A 18 4.11 28.28 35.89
C VAL A 18 3.58 29.05 34.69
N PHE A 19 3.68 28.49 33.48
CA PHE A 19 3.14 29.10 32.27
C PHE A 19 1.62 29.29 32.37
N LEU A 20 0.88 28.26 32.82
CA LEU A 20 -0.56 28.33 33.03
C LEU A 20 -0.91 29.41 34.06
N ALA A 21 -0.22 29.45 35.20
CA ALA A 21 -0.43 30.47 36.23
C ALA A 21 -0.19 31.88 35.71
N LEU A 22 0.87 32.09 34.92
CA LEU A 22 1.17 33.38 34.27
C LEU A 22 0.09 33.79 33.27
N LEU A 23 -0.46 32.82 32.53
CA LEU A 23 -1.56 33.01 31.59
C LEU A 23 -2.82 33.54 32.31
N PHE A 24 -3.05 33.11 33.54
CA PHE A 24 -4.20 33.50 34.35
C PHE A 24 -3.97 34.72 35.27
N ALA A 25 -2.72 35.07 35.60
CA ALA A 25 -2.40 36.11 36.59
C ALA A 25 -2.09 37.52 36.02
N PHE A 26 -1.84 37.67 34.71
CA PHE A 26 -1.42 38.93 34.06
C PHE A 26 -2.46 39.42 33.00
N PRO A 27 -2.38 40.64 32.43
CA PRO A 27 -3.33 41.16 31.41
C PRO A 27 -3.50 40.27 30.16
N LEU A 28 -2.62 39.29 29.97
CA LEU A 28 -2.76 38.18 29.02
C LEU A 28 -4.05 37.36 29.22
N ARG A 29 -4.61 37.33 30.44
CA ARG A 29 -5.90 36.67 30.71
C ARG A 29 -7.00 37.18 29.78
N HIS A 30 -7.08 38.49 29.57
CA HIS A 30 -8.10 39.08 28.69
C HIS A 30 -7.88 38.69 27.23
N VAL A 31 -6.62 38.66 26.78
CA VAL A 31 -6.26 38.22 25.42
C VAL A 31 -6.58 36.75 25.22
N PHE A 32 -6.29 35.90 26.20
CA PHE A 32 -6.58 34.47 26.14
C PHE A 32 -8.07 34.17 26.18
N ILE A 33 -8.81 34.82 27.08
CA ILE A 33 -10.27 34.64 27.18
C ILE A 33 -10.91 35.08 25.87
N ASN A 34 -10.61 36.28 25.37
CA ASN A 34 -11.26 36.80 24.17
C ASN A 34 -10.76 36.13 22.88
N GLY A 35 -9.49 35.74 22.83
CA GLY A 35 -8.87 35.18 21.63
C GLY A 35 -9.07 33.67 21.47
N ILE A 36 -9.26 32.94 22.57
CA ILE A 36 -9.36 31.47 22.54
C ILE A 36 -10.65 31.00 23.20
N VAL A 37 -10.92 31.39 24.45
CA VAL A 37 -12.03 30.81 25.22
C VAL A 37 -13.39 31.21 24.64
N THR A 38 -13.62 32.50 24.42
CA THR A 38 -14.86 33.04 23.85
C THR A 38 -15.18 32.45 22.48
N PRO A 39 -14.28 32.48 21.47
CA PRO A 39 -14.59 31.90 20.16
C PRO A 39 -14.79 30.38 20.23
N LEU A 40 -14.11 29.68 21.14
CA LEU A 40 -14.34 28.24 21.36
C LEU A 40 -15.75 27.98 21.92
N ILE A 41 -16.19 28.77 22.91
CA ILE A 41 -17.54 28.68 23.48
C ILE A 41 -18.59 29.02 22.42
N GLU A 42 -18.41 30.10 21.67
CA GLU A 42 -19.31 30.49 20.59
C GLU A 42 -19.39 29.41 19.51
N SER A 43 -18.25 28.88 19.08
CA SER A 43 -18.19 27.76 18.12
C SER A 43 -18.92 26.53 18.64
N PHE A 44 -18.76 26.20 19.92
CA PHE A 44 -19.46 25.08 20.55
C PHE A 44 -20.98 25.32 20.60
N LEU A 45 -21.42 26.53 20.94
CA LEU A 45 -22.83 26.90 20.98
C LEU A 45 -23.46 26.85 19.59
N VAL A 46 -22.76 27.35 18.57
CA VAL A 46 -23.16 27.26 17.16
C VAL A 46 -23.28 25.79 16.75
N LEU A 47 -22.26 24.98 17.03
CA LEU A 47 -22.27 23.55 16.73
C LEU A 47 -23.43 22.82 17.41
N ARG A 48 -23.67 23.12 18.69
CA ARG A 48 -24.80 22.59 19.46
C ARG A 48 -26.14 22.99 18.85
N TRP A 49 -26.28 24.24 18.42
CA TRP A 49 -27.48 24.72 17.75
C TRP A 49 -27.71 23.98 16.42
N TYR A 50 -26.66 23.80 15.62
CA TYR A 50 -26.73 22.99 14.40
C TYR A 50 -27.15 21.55 14.70
N LEU A 51 -26.54 20.92 15.71
CA LEU A 51 -26.88 19.56 16.16
C LEU A 51 -28.35 19.42 16.57
N HIS A 52 -28.88 20.38 17.32
CA HIS A 52 -30.30 20.39 17.70
C HIS A 52 -31.25 20.64 16.52
N ARG A 53 -30.78 21.34 15.48
CA ARG A 53 -31.56 21.60 14.27
C ARG A 53 -31.59 20.40 13.32
N ILE A 54 -30.66 19.45 13.47
CA ILE A 54 -30.73 18.19 12.73
C ILE A 54 -31.97 17.45 13.21
N SER A 55 -32.88 17.16 12.28
CA SER A 55 -34.06 16.40 12.59
C SER A 55 -33.65 15.01 13.11
N GLN A 56 -34.28 14.58 14.21
CA GLN A 56 -34.09 13.22 14.75
C GLN A 56 -34.06 12.11 13.67
N PRO A 57 -34.92 12.10 12.64
CA PRO A 57 -34.84 11.09 11.57
C PRO A 57 -33.53 11.12 10.78
N VAL A 58 -32.89 12.27 10.59
CA VAL A 58 -31.60 12.35 9.88
C VAL A 58 -30.48 11.72 10.72
N LEU A 59 -30.45 11.98 12.04
CA LEU A 59 -29.48 11.36 12.95
C LEU A 59 -29.64 9.83 12.96
N TRP A 60 -30.88 9.35 13.07
CA TRP A 60 -31.18 7.91 12.99
C TRP A 60 -30.82 7.32 11.62
N GLY A 61 -31.10 8.03 10.53
CA GLY A 61 -30.74 7.62 9.19
C GLY A 61 -29.24 7.42 9.03
N VAL A 62 -28.42 8.35 9.52
CA VAL A 62 -26.95 8.24 9.50
C VAL A 62 -26.49 7.03 10.32
N LEU A 63 -27.04 6.83 11.51
CA LEU A 63 -26.70 5.70 12.37
C LEU A 63 -27.02 4.36 11.70
N VAL A 64 -28.23 4.23 11.15
CA VAL A 64 -28.69 3.01 10.45
C VAL A 64 -27.85 2.76 9.21
N MET A 65 -27.55 3.80 8.42
CA MET A 65 -26.69 3.68 7.24
C MET A 65 -25.27 3.22 7.60
N ALA A 66 -24.68 3.80 8.65
CA ALA A 66 -23.37 3.37 9.14
C ALA A 66 -23.39 1.90 9.58
N GLY A 67 -24.42 1.50 10.35
CA GLY A 67 -24.63 0.12 10.76
C GLY A 67 -24.78 -0.83 9.57
N ALA A 68 -25.58 -0.45 8.57
CA ALA A 68 -25.79 -1.23 7.36
C ALA A 68 -24.50 -1.41 6.55
N ILE A 69 -23.67 -0.37 6.42
CA ILE A 69 -22.38 -0.45 5.72
C ILE A 69 -21.42 -1.40 6.47
N VAL A 70 -21.36 -1.31 7.80
CA VAL A 70 -20.54 -2.20 8.63
C VAL A 70 -21.02 -3.65 8.51
N MET A 71 -22.33 -3.88 8.66
CA MET A 71 -22.96 -5.19 8.46
C MET A 71 -22.68 -5.74 7.07
N LEU A 72 -22.84 -4.93 6.02
CA LEU A 72 -22.57 -5.34 4.65
C LEU A 72 -21.10 -5.70 4.45
N ARG A 73 -20.17 -4.90 4.99
CA ARG A 73 -18.74 -5.23 4.96
C ARG A 73 -18.42 -6.53 5.68
N ILE A 74 -19.03 -6.76 6.84
CA ILE A 74 -18.86 -8.01 7.60
C ILE A 74 -19.45 -9.16 6.79
N LEU A 75 -20.64 -9.02 6.24
CA LEU A 75 -21.30 -10.03 5.43
C LEU A 75 -20.48 -10.41 4.19
N LEU A 76 -19.96 -9.42 3.45
CA LEU A 76 -19.07 -9.64 2.30
C LEU A 76 -17.74 -10.28 2.68
N ARG A 77 -17.30 -10.11 3.92
CA ARG A 77 -16.07 -10.72 4.45
C ARG A 77 -16.30 -12.14 4.95
N THR A 78 -17.43 -12.39 5.61
CA THR A 78 -17.80 -13.67 6.24
C THR A 78 -18.37 -14.66 5.22
N PHE A 79 -19.18 -14.18 4.29
CA PHE A 79 -19.64 -14.93 3.13
C PHE A 79 -18.89 -14.42 1.91
N PRO A 80 -17.66 -14.92 1.63
CA PRO A 80 -17.10 -14.73 0.31
C PRO A 80 -18.14 -15.29 -0.66
N LEU A 81 -18.69 -14.45 -1.54
CA LEU A 81 -19.53 -14.92 -2.64
C LEU A 81 -18.85 -16.17 -3.21
N PRO A 82 -19.59 -17.26 -3.48
CA PRO A 82 -19.01 -18.42 -4.12
C PRO A 82 -18.35 -17.90 -5.38
N ARG A 83 -17.01 -17.80 -5.34
CA ARG A 83 -16.23 -17.53 -6.53
C ARG A 83 -16.63 -18.69 -7.41
N PHE A 84 -17.40 -18.42 -8.46
CA PHE A 84 -17.55 -19.36 -9.55
C PHE A 84 -16.13 -19.82 -9.81
N LYS A 85 -15.86 -21.10 -9.49
CA LYS A 85 -14.61 -21.74 -9.87
C LYS A 85 -14.65 -21.61 -11.38
N GLU A 86 -13.98 -20.58 -11.91
CA GLU A 86 -13.60 -20.54 -13.30
C GLU A 86 -12.93 -21.89 -13.50
N LYS A 87 -13.65 -22.79 -14.21
CA LYS A 87 -13.07 -24.01 -14.75
C LYS A 87 -11.68 -23.62 -15.22
N GLU A 88 -10.67 -24.32 -14.72
CA GLU A 88 -9.28 -24.18 -15.14
C GLU A 88 -9.25 -24.25 -16.66
N ARG A 89 -9.38 -23.09 -17.31
CA ARG A 89 -9.19 -22.95 -18.73
C ARG A 89 -7.70 -23.09 -18.88
N TYR A 90 -7.27 -24.28 -19.28
CA TYR A 90 -6.00 -24.45 -19.97
C TYR A 90 -5.92 -23.35 -21.02
N ILE A 91 -5.13 -22.32 -20.74
CA ILE A 91 -4.92 -21.23 -21.65
C ILE A 91 -4.05 -21.81 -22.77
N ILE A 92 -4.69 -22.23 -23.85
CA ILE A 92 -4.01 -22.37 -25.13
C ILE A 92 -3.58 -20.95 -25.48
N VAL A 93 -2.29 -20.66 -25.27
CA VAL A 93 -1.67 -19.37 -25.53
C VAL A 93 -1.72 -19.11 -27.03
N ARG A 94 -2.78 -18.47 -27.52
CA ARG A 94 -2.79 -17.89 -28.86
C ARG A 94 -1.76 -16.77 -28.88
N SER A 95 -0.68 -16.98 -29.63
CA SER A 95 0.40 -16.01 -29.81
C SER A 95 -0.10 -14.77 -30.59
N HIS A 96 -0.62 -13.77 -29.89
CA HIS A 96 -0.67 -12.39 -30.42
C HIS A 96 0.73 -11.77 -30.29
N ARG A 97 1.63 -12.20 -31.16
CA ARG A 97 3.08 -11.94 -31.10
C ARG A 97 3.44 -10.48 -31.41
N GLN A 98 2.60 -9.75 -32.16
CA GLN A 98 2.92 -8.39 -32.63
C GLN A 98 2.43 -7.26 -31.71
N SER A 99 1.28 -7.39 -31.03
CA SER A 99 0.76 -6.32 -30.16
C SER A 99 1.42 -6.29 -28.77
N ASN A 100 1.96 -7.42 -28.32
CA ASN A 100 2.67 -7.51 -27.04
C ASN A 100 4.06 -6.86 -27.09
N LEU A 101 4.78 -6.92 -28.22
CA LEU A 101 6.11 -6.30 -28.34
C LEU A 101 6.04 -4.77 -28.28
N ARG A 102 5.10 -4.13 -29.00
CA ARG A 102 4.88 -2.67 -28.90
C ARG A 102 4.46 -2.24 -27.50
N ARG A 103 3.61 -3.02 -26.82
CA ARG A 103 3.24 -2.78 -25.42
C ARG A 103 4.42 -2.92 -24.46
N MET A 104 5.31 -3.87 -24.72
CA MET A 104 6.49 -4.10 -23.89
C MET A 104 7.51 -2.97 -24.07
N ILE A 105 7.78 -2.53 -25.31
CA ILE A 105 8.65 -1.38 -25.61
C ILE A 105 8.14 -0.10 -24.93
N THR A 106 6.86 0.22 -25.10
CA THR A 106 6.25 1.41 -24.46
C THR A 106 6.23 1.33 -22.93
N THR A 107 6.15 0.12 -22.36
CA THR A 107 6.24 -0.09 -20.91
C THR A 107 7.67 0.04 -20.41
N ILE A 108 8.68 -0.39 -21.18
CA ILE A 108 10.10 -0.18 -20.90
C ILE A 108 10.43 1.31 -20.86
N GLU A 109 10.03 2.08 -21.87
CA GLU A 109 10.29 3.52 -21.94
C GLU A 109 9.64 4.27 -20.76
N ARG A 110 8.40 3.92 -20.40
CA ARG A 110 7.70 4.52 -19.25
C ARG A 110 8.29 4.09 -17.91
N ALA A 111 8.84 2.87 -17.81
CA ALA A 111 9.51 2.37 -16.61
C ALA A 111 10.76 3.18 -16.27
N HIS A 112 11.46 3.74 -17.25
CA HIS A 112 12.62 4.60 -16.97
C HIS A 112 12.24 5.86 -16.17
N ARG A 113 11.05 6.43 -16.43
CA ARG A 113 10.63 7.72 -15.86
C ARG A 113 9.78 7.58 -14.59
N HIS A 114 8.97 6.53 -14.47
CA HIS A 114 7.97 6.43 -13.39
C HIS A 114 8.14 5.21 -12.47
N PRO A 115 8.09 5.37 -11.14
CA PRO A 115 8.17 4.26 -10.18
C PRO A 115 7.02 3.26 -10.33
N PHE A 116 5.82 3.73 -10.66
CA PHE A 116 4.66 2.87 -10.93
C PHE A 116 4.87 1.97 -12.15
N ALA A 117 5.48 2.49 -13.22
CA ALA A 117 5.78 1.71 -14.42
C ALA A 117 6.86 0.64 -14.16
N ARG A 118 7.89 0.93 -13.34
CA ARG A 118 8.86 -0.09 -12.89
C ARG A 118 8.20 -1.20 -12.09
N ARG A 119 7.28 -0.85 -11.19
CA ARG A 119 6.52 -1.83 -10.41
C ARG A 119 5.65 -2.72 -11.31
N LYS A 120 4.99 -2.11 -12.31
CA LYS A 120 4.19 -2.84 -13.30
C LYS A 120 5.06 -3.80 -14.10
N MET A 121 6.20 -3.32 -14.60
CA MET A 121 7.14 -4.12 -15.39
C MET A 121 7.71 -5.30 -14.59
N ALA A 122 8.11 -5.08 -13.33
CA ALA A 122 8.55 -6.17 -12.45
C ALA A 122 7.43 -7.20 -12.21
N SER A 123 6.16 -6.77 -12.15
CA SER A 123 5.03 -7.69 -12.04
C SER A 123 4.81 -8.51 -13.31
N GLU A 124 4.99 -7.90 -14.48
CA GLU A 124 4.91 -8.59 -15.76
C GLU A 124 6.03 -9.63 -15.88
N LEU A 125 7.27 -9.28 -15.49
CA LEU A 125 8.40 -10.21 -15.45
C LEU A 125 8.12 -11.42 -14.55
N VAL A 126 7.58 -11.22 -13.35
CA VAL A 126 7.18 -12.34 -12.48
C VAL A 126 6.13 -13.22 -13.15
N SER A 127 5.11 -12.60 -13.77
CA SER A 127 4.06 -13.37 -14.45
C SER A 127 4.59 -14.17 -15.64
N LEU A 128 5.65 -13.68 -16.30
CA LEU A 128 6.35 -14.38 -17.37
C LEU A 128 7.21 -15.52 -16.80
N SER A 129 7.97 -15.28 -15.74
CA SER A 129 8.78 -16.30 -15.06
C SER A 129 7.92 -17.47 -14.57
N VAL A 130 6.81 -17.20 -13.88
CA VAL A 130 5.88 -18.26 -13.40
C VAL A 130 5.30 -19.05 -14.58
N ARG A 131 4.94 -18.37 -15.68
CA ARG A 131 4.44 -19.04 -16.89
C ARG A 131 5.51 -19.90 -17.56
N LEU A 132 6.76 -19.44 -17.60
CA LEU A 132 7.87 -20.21 -18.14
C LEU A 132 8.20 -21.43 -17.29
N ILE A 133 8.17 -21.31 -15.96
CA ILE A 133 8.34 -22.44 -15.03
C ILE A 133 7.21 -23.46 -15.24
N ALA A 134 5.95 -23.01 -15.26
CA ALA A 134 4.79 -23.87 -15.51
C ALA A 134 4.91 -24.62 -16.84
N GLN A 135 5.39 -23.93 -17.90
CA GLN A 135 5.58 -24.52 -19.22
C GLN A 135 6.73 -25.52 -19.25
N ARG A 136 7.87 -25.21 -18.60
CA ARG A 136 9.06 -26.06 -18.60
C ARG A 136 8.89 -27.31 -17.76
N GLU A 137 8.38 -27.15 -16.54
CA GLU A 137 8.24 -28.23 -15.55
C GLU A 137 6.89 -28.95 -15.67
N ARG A 138 6.01 -28.50 -16.58
CA ARG A 138 4.64 -29.02 -16.78
C ARG A 138 3.80 -29.02 -15.49
N LEU A 139 4.04 -28.02 -14.65
CA LEU A 139 3.33 -27.84 -13.38
C LEU A 139 2.06 -27.02 -13.55
N SER A 140 1.15 -27.15 -12.58
CA SER A 140 0.03 -26.21 -12.47
C SER A 140 0.54 -24.79 -12.17
N LEU A 141 -0.22 -23.76 -12.51
CA LEU A 141 0.16 -22.36 -12.23
C LEU A 141 0.36 -22.09 -10.74
N LYS A 142 -0.30 -22.86 -9.87
CA LYS A 142 -0.16 -22.76 -8.41
C LYS A 142 1.19 -23.31 -7.97
N GLU A 143 1.52 -24.53 -8.39
CA GLU A 143 2.81 -25.15 -8.08
C GLU A 143 3.98 -24.38 -8.69
N ALA A 144 3.85 -23.91 -9.93
CA ALA A 144 4.88 -23.08 -10.57
C ALA A 144 5.11 -21.75 -9.83
N ARG A 145 4.09 -21.23 -9.15
CA ARG A 145 4.23 -20.06 -8.29
C ARG A 145 4.95 -20.40 -6.99
N ASP A 146 4.63 -21.54 -6.39
CA ASP A 146 5.31 -22.02 -5.18
C ASP A 146 6.80 -22.28 -5.48
N THR A 147 7.11 -22.89 -6.64
CA THR A 147 8.48 -23.04 -7.15
C THR A 147 9.14 -21.68 -7.42
N PHE A 148 8.41 -20.72 -7.97
CA PHE A 148 8.94 -19.37 -8.16
C PHE A 148 9.32 -18.71 -6.82
N GLU A 149 8.46 -18.87 -5.80
CA GLU A 149 8.62 -18.30 -4.47
C GLU A 149 9.72 -19.01 -3.64
N SER A 150 9.97 -20.30 -3.88
CA SER A 150 11.07 -21.05 -3.27
C SER A 150 12.45 -20.70 -3.84
N PHE A 151 12.50 -20.00 -4.99
CA PHE A 151 13.73 -19.67 -5.74
C PHE A 151 14.58 -20.88 -6.16
N THR A 152 14.03 -22.10 -6.10
CA THR A 152 14.75 -23.34 -6.47
C THR A 152 15.02 -23.44 -7.97
N TRP A 153 14.33 -22.65 -8.79
CA TRP A 153 14.45 -22.60 -10.25
C TRP A 153 15.60 -21.71 -10.75
N CYS A 154 16.29 -20.98 -9.87
CA CYS A 154 17.27 -19.98 -10.25
C CYS A 154 18.56 -20.10 -9.42
N ASP A 155 19.66 -20.43 -10.11
CA ASP A 155 21.00 -20.53 -9.53
C ASP A 155 21.74 -19.17 -9.49
N ASN A 156 21.22 -18.15 -10.16
CA ASN A 156 21.85 -16.83 -10.21
C ASN A 156 21.43 -15.94 -9.03
N ASP A 157 22.37 -15.67 -8.12
CA ASP A 157 22.16 -14.84 -6.93
C ASP A 157 21.71 -13.41 -7.23
N ALA A 158 22.12 -12.83 -8.37
CA ALA A 158 21.73 -11.47 -8.75
C ALA A 158 20.23 -11.37 -9.07
N ILE A 159 19.66 -12.41 -9.68
CA ILE A 159 18.24 -12.50 -10.04
C ILE A 159 17.40 -12.77 -8.80
N ARG A 160 17.88 -13.67 -7.92
CA ARG A 160 17.28 -13.91 -6.60
C ARG A 160 17.24 -12.63 -5.77
N ALA A 161 18.33 -11.89 -5.72
CA ALA A 161 18.41 -10.60 -5.03
C ALA A 161 17.44 -9.56 -5.62
N TYR A 162 17.26 -9.51 -6.94
CA TYR A 162 16.32 -8.60 -7.58
C TYR A 162 14.86 -8.85 -7.16
N PHE A 163 14.43 -10.11 -7.23
CA PHE A 163 13.06 -10.48 -6.86
C PHE A 163 12.81 -10.37 -5.34
N ASN A 164 13.82 -10.68 -4.51
CA ASN A 164 13.77 -10.44 -3.07
C ASN A 164 13.69 -8.95 -2.71
N PHE A 165 14.50 -8.11 -3.36
CA PHE A 165 14.48 -6.66 -3.14
C PHE A 165 13.10 -6.06 -3.45
N ARG A 166 12.44 -6.51 -4.53
CA ARG A 166 11.07 -6.12 -4.85
C ARG A 166 10.08 -6.50 -3.74
N ARG A 167 10.20 -7.71 -3.18
CA ARG A 167 9.32 -8.21 -2.11
C ARG A 167 9.40 -7.33 -0.87
N GLN A 168 10.59 -6.84 -0.53
CA GLN A 168 10.82 -6.05 0.67
C GLN A 168 10.50 -4.56 0.48
N TYR A 169 10.82 -3.97 -0.67
CA TYR A 169 10.82 -2.50 -0.83
C TYR A 169 9.77 -1.96 -1.82
N TYR A 170 8.92 -2.81 -2.41
CA TYR A 170 7.90 -2.41 -3.39
C TYR A 170 8.44 -1.53 -4.54
N GLY A 171 9.74 -1.59 -4.81
CA GLY A 171 10.44 -0.70 -5.72
C GLY A 171 11.65 -1.40 -6.32
N VAL A 172 11.96 -1.03 -7.55
CA VAL A 172 13.20 -1.42 -8.23
C VAL A 172 14.12 -0.20 -8.19
N GLY A 173 15.43 -0.38 -7.97
CA GLY A 173 16.41 0.72 -7.93
C GLY A 173 16.29 1.68 -9.13
N ARG A 174 16.72 2.94 -8.98
CA ARG A 174 16.67 3.97 -10.04
C ARG A 174 17.88 3.88 -10.98
N GLY A 175 17.72 4.33 -12.21
CA GLY A 175 18.81 4.61 -13.16
C GLY A 175 19.45 3.36 -13.79
N LYS A 176 20.72 3.47 -14.21
CA LYS A 176 21.47 2.45 -14.97
C LYS A 176 21.49 1.05 -14.33
N ALA A 177 21.34 0.97 -13.01
CA ALA A 177 21.24 -0.30 -12.29
C ALA A 177 19.93 -1.06 -12.59
N PHE A 178 18.84 -0.36 -12.93
CA PHE A 178 17.59 -0.97 -13.38
C PHE A 178 17.78 -1.64 -14.73
N ASP A 179 18.35 -0.92 -15.71
CA ASP A 179 18.46 -1.39 -17.09
C ASP A 179 19.40 -2.59 -17.20
N ARG A 180 20.52 -2.55 -16.47
CA ARG A 180 21.48 -3.67 -16.40
C ARG A 180 20.83 -4.93 -15.84
N ARG A 181 20.12 -4.81 -14.71
CA ARG A 181 19.42 -5.93 -14.07
C ARG A 181 18.26 -6.44 -14.93
N LEU A 182 17.55 -5.54 -15.61
CA LEU A 182 16.50 -5.90 -16.55
C LEU A 182 17.04 -6.74 -17.70
N HIS A 183 18.15 -6.31 -18.32
CA HIS A 183 18.81 -7.05 -19.39
C HIS A 183 19.29 -8.42 -18.91
N GLU A 184 19.92 -8.48 -17.73
CA GLU A 184 20.38 -9.75 -17.13
C GLU A 184 19.22 -10.72 -16.88
N ILE A 185 18.08 -10.23 -16.38
CA ILE A 185 16.88 -11.04 -16.13
C ILE A 185 16.26 -11.53 -17.43
N VAL A 186 16.13 -10.66 -18.44
CA VAL A 186 15.56 -11.05 -19.74
C VAL A 186 16.46 -12.08 -20.42
N ALA A 187 17.77 -11.86 -20.44
CA ALA A 187 18.74 -12.80 -21.01
C ALA A 187 18.76 -14.15 -20.26
N PHE A 188 18.56 -14.13 -18.94
CA PHE A 188 18.40 -15.37 -18.17
C PHE A 188 17.10 -16.09 -18.49
N LEU A 189 15.96 -15.38 -18.54
CA LEU A 189 14.67 -15.99 -18.87
C LEU A 189 14.64 -16.56 -20.28
N GLU A 190 15.36 -15.93 -21.22
CA GLU A 190 15.53 -16.43 -22.58
C GLU A 190 16.35 -17.74 -22.59
N ARG A 191 17.50 -17.79 -21.90
CA ARG A 191 18.28 -19.03 -21.75
C ARG A 191 17.48 -20.13 -21.06
N TYR A 192 16.79 -19.78 -19.98
CA TYR A 192 15.92 -20.69 -19.23
C TYR A 192 14.77 -21.24 -20.10
N HIS A 193 14.24 -20.43 -21.03
CA HIS A 193 13.26 -20.88 -22.00
C HIS A 193 13.86 -21.81 -23.06
N GLN A 194 15.10 -21.55 -23.50
CA GLN A 194 15.83 -22.38 -24.46
C GLN A 194 16.36 -23.69 -23.86
N GLY A 195 16.31 -23.86 -22.53
CA GLY A 195 16.69 -25.10 -21.85
C GLY A 195 18.20 -25.27 -21.66
N VAL A 196 18.97 -24.19 -21.80
CA VAL A 196 20.42 -24.11 -21.52
C VAL A 196 20.64 -23.63 -20.08
#